data_AF-A0A918G319-F1
#
_entry.id   AF-A0A918G319-F1
#
_cell.length_a   1.000
_cell.length_b   1.000
_cell.length_c   1.000
_cell.angle_alpha   90.00
_cell.angle_beta   90.00
_cell.angle_gamma   90.00
#
_symmetry.space_group_name_H-M   'P 1'
#
loop_
_entity.id
_entity.type
_entity.pdbx_description
1 polymer ?
#
loop_
_entity_poly.entity_id
_entity_poly.type
_entity_poly.pdbx_seq_one_letter_code
_entity_poly.pdbx_strand_id
1 'polypeptide(L)'
;MRGFSTVTTVIRRRRGLALLSVVVGLVLSACSSGPSQVNAAAIVGGKTIPVDRVQELVDRAVEIEPAAQVLADQRKLDLLSRAILRQLVLTELTDAYARKHSVTVDPGQVNQLAAQVTQTLKPLPTDGSATADVIVEQAVNRVFDPAELARGYLIRLKLGQQAAPTLAVTFDYVLVSPGGPDEPAGSLRGKAEDMARRLAVSPEEAARVVRAEIAAGSQAGEGEVFTATGVGELAGTVLFGTPPGNVVGFQPSPENPAWVVAVIRERSTDAQPDPAATDDPRLATALGPRILQPMVDEIGVKISPRYGVWDTAAMGVAASEQETTGFVMPMGTAKP
;
A
#
# COMPACT_ATOMS: atom_id res chain seq x y z
N MET A 1 23.77 -82.23 1.54
CA MET A 1 25.04 -82.67 0.93
C MET A 1 24.92 -82.52 -0.58
N ARG A 2 25.85 -81.74 -1.17
CA ARG A 2 26.44 -81.80 -2.53
C ARG A 2 25.47 -81.84 -3.74
N GLY A 3 25.60 -80.99 -4.76
CA GLY A 3 26.68 -80.09 -5.11
C GLY A 3 26.37 -79.19 -6.32
N PHE A 4 27.23 -78.19 -6.46
CA PHE A 4 27.28 -77.09 -7.42
C PHE A 4 27.57 -77.51 -8.86
N SER A 5 27.18 -76.68 -9.84
CA SER A 5 28.13 -76.07 -10.80
C SER A 5 27.50 -74.93 -11.62
N THR A 6 28.37 -74.05 -12.11
CA THR A 6 28.16 -72.62 -12.31
C THR A 6 28.70 -72.19 -13.69
N VAL A 7 28.22 -71.05 -14.21
CA VAL A 7 28.80 -70.11 -15.23
C VAL A 7 28.85 -70.65 -16.69
N THR A 8 28.43 -69.93 -17.75
CA THR A 8 29.11 -68.74 -18.30
C THR A 8 28.29 -67.98 -19.37
N THR A 9 28.37 -66.65 -19.27
CA THR A 9 27.89 -65.54 -20.11
C THR A 9 28.37 -65.54 -21.57
N VAL A 10 27.55 -65.09 -22.55
CA VAL A 10 28.01 -64.23 -23.69
C VAL A 10 26.89 -63.27 -24.14
N ILE A 11 27.33 -62.10 -24.59
CA ILE A 11 26.70 -60.78 -24.77
C ILE A 11 26.45 -60.45 -26.27
N ARG A 12 25.55 -59.46 -26.54
CA ARG A 12 25.35 -58.61 -27.76
C ARG A 12 24.52 -59.24 -28.91
N ARG A 13 23.66 -58.53 -29.67
CA ARG A 13 23.58 -57.09 -30.03
C ARG A 13 22.23 -56.76 -30.72
N ARG A 14 21.58 -55.69 -30.26
CA ARG A 14 20.92 -54.55 -30.97
C ARG A 14 19.81 -54.74 -32.05
N ARG A 15 18.89 -53.75 -31.97
CA ARG A 15 18.02 -53.09 -33.00
C ARG A 15 16.64 -53.74 -33.20
N GLY A 16 15.51 -53.07 -33.00
CA GLY A 16 15.21 -51.68 -32.64
C GLY A 16 13.76 -51.59 -32.15
N LEU A 17 13.54 -50.83 -31.09
CA LEU A 17 12.23 -50.50 -30.54
C LEU A 17 11.84 -49.14 -31.11
N ALA A 18 10.77 -49.11 -31.90
CA ALA A 18 10.13 -47.89 -32.34
C ALA A 18 9.37 -47.26 -31.16
N LEU A 19 9.87 -46.12 -30.70
CA LEU A 19 9.20 -45.21 -29.77
C LEU A 19 8.14 -44.41 -30.53
N LEU A 20 6.87 -44.59 -30.16
CA LEU A 20 5.77 -43.71 -30.56
C LEU A 20 5.47 -42.79 -29.38
N SER A 21 6.12 -41.63 -29.38
CA SER A 21 5.90 -40.53 -28.45
C SER A 21 4.72 -39.69 -28.94
N VAL A 22 3.52 -39.90 -28.42
CA VAL A 22 2.41 -38.96 -28.60
C VAL A 22 2.63 -37.82 -27.60
N VAL A 23 3.25 -36.74 -28.08
CA VAL A 23 3.31 -35.45 -27.37
C VAL A 23 1.97 -34.76 -27.59
N VAL A 24 1.04 -34.91 -26.66
CA VAL A 24 -0.12 -34.01 -26.56
C VAL A 24 0.38 -32.74 -25.87
N GLY A 25 0.74 -31.75 -26.67
CA GLY A 25 1.01 -30.39 -26.19
C GLY A 25 -0.31 -29.71 -25.82
N LEU A 26 -0.75 -29.89 -24.57
CA LEU A 26 -1.73 -29.03 -23.94
C LEU A 26 -1.06 -27.67 -23.67
N VAL A 27 -1.16 -26.77 -24.63
CA VAL A 27 -0.90 -25.34 -24.43
C VAL A 27 -2.10 -24.78 -23.65
N LEU A 28 -2.08 -25.03 -22.34
CA LEU A 28 -2.78 -24.15 -21.42
C LEU A 28 -1.99 -22.84 -21.44
N SER A 29 -2.60 -21.80 -22.00
CA SER A 29 -2.22 -20.41 -21.82
C SER A 29 -2.19 -20.10 -20.33
N ALA A 30 -1.04 -20.36 -19.69
CA ALA A 30 -0.74 -19.89 -18.36
C ALA A 30 -0.54 -18.37 -18.45
N CYS A 31 -1.58 -17.62 -18.09
CA CYS A 31 -1.45 -16.22 -17.74
C CYS A 31 -0.50 -16.10 -16.54
N SER A 32 0.75 -15.69 -16.82
CA SER A 32 1.70 -15.06 -15.89
C SER A 32 1.67 -15.51 -14.42
N SER A 33 2.10 -16.74 -14.14
CA SER A 33 2.47 -17.14 -12.77
C SER A 33 3.85 -17.78 -12.80
N GLY A 34 4.88 -16.94 -12.69
CA GLY A 34 6.25 -17.42 -12.46
C GLY A 34 6.34 -18.21 -11.14
N PRO A 35 7.35 -19.09 -10.99
CA PRO A 35 7.50 -19.98 -9.83
C PRO A 35 7.57 -19.29 -8.45
N SER A 36 7.72 -17.97 -8.38
CA SER A 36 7.90 -17.20 -7.13
C SER A 36 6.60 -16.73 -6.47
N GLN A 37 5.43 -16.87 -7.11
CA GLN A 37 4.17 -16.30 -6.59
C GLN A 37 3.43 -17.23 -5.61
N VAL A 38 3.67 -18.55 -5.68
CA VAL A 38 2.82 -19.57 -5.02
C VAL A 38 2.83 -19.45 -3.48
N ASN A 39 3.92 -18.95 -2.89
CA ASN A 39 4.06 -18.77 -1.44
C ASN A 39 4.40 -17.32 -1.04
N ALA A 40 4.15 -16.35 -1.91
CA ALA A 40 4.36 -14.94 -1.60
C ALA A 40 3.11 -14.36 -0.90
N ALA A 41 3.31 -13.66 0.21
CA ALA A 41 2.33 -12.75 0.78
C ALA A 41 2.36 -11.39 0.06
N ALA A 42 3.56 -10.93 -0.27
CA ALA A 42 3.78 -9.78 -1.14
C ALA A 42 5.12 -9.90 -1.89
N ILE A 43 5.25 -9.14 -2.98
CA ILE A 43 6.50 -8.92 -3.69
C ILE A 43 6.75 -7.41 -3.73
N VAL A 44 7.94 -6.95 -3.31
CA VAL A 44 8.31 -5.54 -3.25
C VAL A 44 9.69 -5.36 -3.87
N GLY A 45 9.81 -4.70 -5.03
CA GLY A 45 11.11 -4.52 -5.69
C GLY A 45 11.80 -5.84 -6.06
N GLY A 46 11.02 -6.88 -6.37
CA GLY A 46 11.53 -8.23 -6.62
C GLY A 46 11.87 -9.05 -5.38
N LYS A 47 11.84 -8.46 -4.17
CA LYS A 47 11.96 -9.21 -2.92
C LYS A 47 10.62 -9.87 -2.57
N THR A 48 10.67 -11.12 -2.17
CA THR A 48 9.49 -11.88 -1.76
C THR A 48 9.33 -11.81 -0.24
N ILE A 49 8.16 -11.35 0.22
CA ILE A 49 7.70 -11.53 1.60
C ILE A 49 6.92 -12.84 1.62
N PRO A 50 7.41 -13.92 2.25
CA PRO A 50 6.74 -15.21 2.20
C PRO A 50 5.52 -15.24 3.13
N VAL A 51 4.55 -16.07 2.76
CA VAL A 51 3.36 -16.38 3.57
C VAL A 51 3.74 -16.81 4.99
N ASP A 52 4.69 -17.73 5.09
CA ASP A 52 5.11 -18.32 6.38
C ASP A 52 5.63 -17.25 7.34
N ARG A 53 6.26 -16.19 6.83
CA ARG A 53 6.72 -15.08 7.66
C ARG A 53 5.55 -14.29 8.25
N VAL A 54 4.49 -14.06 7.48
CA VAL A 54 3.29 -13.38 7.99
C VAL A 54 2.61 -14.25 9.05
N GLN A 55 2.51 -15.55 8.80
CA GLN A 55 1.90 -16.50 9.74
C GLN A 55 2.69 -16.61 11.04
N GLU A 56 4.02 -16.73 10.97
CA GLU A 56 4.91 -16.73 12.15
C GLU A 56 4.70 -15.48 13.02
N LEU A 57 4.57 -14.31 12.39
CA LEU A 57 4.33 -13.05 13.11
C LEU A 57 2.92 -12.98 13.69
N VAL A 58 1.89 -13.52 13.02
CA VAL A 58 0.54 -13.59 13.59
C VAL A 58 0.53 -14.51 14.81
N ASP A 59 1.11 -15.70 14.72
CA ASP A 59 1.16 -16.67 15.81
C ASP A 59 1.91 -16.10 17.02
N ARG A 60 3.08 -15.49 16.77
CA ARG A 60 3.87 -14.82 17.81
C ARG A 60 3.12 -13.64 18.41
N ALA A 61 2.39 -12.86 17.62
CA ALA A 61 1.59 -11.75 18.11
C ALA A 61 0.49 -12.23 19.07
N VAL A 62 -0.19 -13.34 18.76
CA VAL A 62 -1.18 -13.95 19.67
C VAL A 62 -0.53 -14.48 20.96
N GLU A 63 0.69 -15.00 20.88
CA GLU A 63 1.44 -15.47 22.05
C GLU A 63 1.82 -14.34 23.02
N ILE A 64 2.31 -13.21 22.49
CA ILE A 64 2.85 -12.09 23.29
C ILE A 64 1.82 -10.98 23.60
N GLU A 65 0.68 -10.96 22.90
CA GLU A 65 -0.45 -10.08 23.15
C GLU A 65 -1.71 -10.92 23.35
N PRO A 66 -2.04 -11.28 24.60
CA PRO A 66 -3.23 -12.09 24.89
C PRO A 66 -4.54 -11.46 24.39
N ALA A 67 -4.63 -10.13 24.27
CA ALA A 67 -5.81 -9.48 23.70
C ALA A 67 -6.00 -9.81 22.21
N ALA A 68 -4.96 -10.21 21.48
CA ALA A 68 -5.07 -10.67 20.09
C ALA A 68 -5.86 -11.98 19.96
N GLN A 69 -5.99 -12.78 21.03
CA GLN A 69 -6.90 -13.93 21.04
C GLN A 69 -8.37 -13.51 20.83
N VAL A 70 -8.75 -12.32 21.30
CA VAL A 70 -10.10 -11.76 21.05
C VAL A 70 -10.35 -11.59 19.56
N LEU A 71 -9.33 -11.25 18.76
CA LEU A 71 -9.46 -11.18 17.30
C LEU A 71 -9.70 -12.58 16.71
N ALA A 72 -9.03 -13.62 17.21
CA ALA A 72 -9.25 -14.99 16.77
C ALA A 72 -10.68 -15.45 17.07
N ASP A 73 -11.15 -15.22 18.28
CA ASP A 73 -12.49 -15.60 18.72
C ASP A 73 -13.58 -14.88 17.90
N GLN A 74 -13.30 -13.64 17.48
CA GLN A 74 -14.17 -12.83 16.62
C GLN A 74 -13.96 -13.05 15.11
N ARG A 75 -13.08 -13.98 14.71
CA ARG A 75 -12.69 -14.24 13.30
C ARG A 75 -12.14 -13.00 12.56
N LYS A 76 -11.38 -12.18 13.27
CA LYS A 76 -10.75 -10.92 12.82
C LYS A 76 -9.21 -10.98 12.74
N LEU A 77 -8.60 -12.17 12.77
CA LEU A 77 -7.14 -12.33 12.61
C LEU A 77 -6.63 -11.88 11.24
N ASP A 78 -7.51 -11.75 10.26
CA ASP A 78 -7.20 -11.18 8.96
C ASP A 78 -6.84 -9.69 9.05
N LEU A 79 -7.43 -8.93 9.99
CA LEU A 79 -7.02 -7.55 10.28
C LEU A 79 -5.56 -7.49 10.75
N LEU A 80 -5.19 -8.36 11.70
CA LEU A 80 -3.82 -8.47 12.21
C LEU A 80 -2.85 -8.90 11.10
N SER A 81 -3.26 -9.88 10.29
CA SER A 81 -2.46 -10.38 9.16
C SER A 81 -2.17 -9.27 8.13
N ARG A 82 -3.18 -8.48 7.76
CA ARG A 82 -3.02 -7.34 6.83
C ARG A 82 -2.17 -6.22 7.44
N ALA A 83 -2.30 -5.95 8.74
CA ALA A 83 -1.49 -4.96 9.43
C ALA A 83 0.00 -5.35 9.51
N ILE A 84 0.29 -6.63 9.80
CA ILE A 84 1.63 -7.19 9.75
C ILE A 84 2.20 -7.09 8.33
N LEU A 85 1.42 -7.48 7.30
CA LEU A 85 1.86 -7.40 5.92
C LEU A 85 2.12 -5.94 5.49
N ARG A 86 1.26 -5.01 5.87
CA ARG A 86 1.46 -3.57 5.69
C ARG A 86 2.80 -3.13 6.28
N GLN A 87 3.09 -3.50 7.53
CA GLN A 87 4.33 -3.11 8.19
C GLN A 87 5.56 -3.67 7.44
N LEU A 88 5.53 -4.93 7.00
CA LEU A 88 6.61 -5.54 6.21
C LEU A 88 6.82 -4.80 4.88
N VAL A 89 5.74 -4.49 4.16
CA VAL A 89 5.82 -3.76 2.88
C VAL A 89 6.34 -2.34 3.10
N LEU A 90 5.88 -1.63 4.14
CA LEU A 90 6.38 -0.29 4.47
C LEU A 90 7.85 -0.29 4.86
N THR A 91 8.32 -1.31 5.58
CA THR A 91 9.75 -1.48 5.88
C THR A 91 10.54 -1.61 4.58
N GLU A 92 10.12 -2.48 3.65
CA GLU A 92 10.81 -2.66 2.37
C GLU A 92 10.80 -1.41 1.49
N LEU A 93 9.67 -0.69 1.42
CA LEU A 93 9.57 0.60 0.72
C LEU A 93 10.50 1.65 1.33
N THR A 94 10.49 1.79 2.66
CA THR A 94 11.33 2.74 3.38
C THR A 94 12.81 2.44 3.15
N ASP A 95 13.18 1.16 3.19
CA ASP A 95 14.55 0.71 2.97
C ASP A 95 15.02 0.87 1.52
N ALA A 96 14.15 0.60 0.56
CA ALA A 96 14.43 0.85 -0.85
C ALA A 96 14.68 2.34 -1.10
N TYR A 97 13.81 3.21 -0.56
CA TYR A 97 13.98 4.66 -0.66
C TYR A 97 15.29 5.11 -0.01
N ALA A 98 15.52 4.70 1.24
CA ALA A 98 16.68 5.11 2.02
C ALA A 98 18.00 4.71 1.35
N ARG A 99 18.08 3.51 0.75
CA ARG A 99 19.25 3.10 -0.04
C ARG A 99 19.41 3.91 -1.32
N LYS A 100 18.32 4.13 -2.07
CA LYS A 100 18.34 4.87 -3.35
C LYS A 100 18.78 6.33 -3.15
N HIS A 101 18.36 6.95 -2.05
CA HIS A 101 18.56 8.37 -1.76
C HIS A 101 19.55 8.64 -0.62
N SER A 102 20.29 7.63 -0.15
CA SER A 102 21.27 7.73 0.93
C SER A 102 20.73 8.39 2.21
N VAL A 103 19.47 8.11 2.56
CA VAL A 103 18.82 8.66 3.76
C VAL A 103 19.23 7.84 4.98
N THR A 104 19.85 8.52 5.94
CA THR A 104 20.28 7.92 7.23
C THR A 104 19.60 8.60 8.41
N VAL A 105 19.56 7.90 9.54
CA VAL A 105 19.07 8.39 10.84
C VAL A 105 20.12 8.10 11.91
N ASP A 106 20.13 8.89 12.98
CA ASP A 106 21.08 8.75 14.07
C ASP A 106 20.80 7.47 14.90
N PRO A 107 21.78 6.59 15.14
CA PRO A 107 21.58 5.36 15.92
C PRO A 107 21.13 5.61 17.37
N GLY A 108 21.55 6.71 17.99
CA GLY A 108 21.11 7.12 19.33
C GLY A 108 19.63 7.47 19.37
N GLN A 109 19.14 8.20 18.35
CA GLN A 109 17.70 8.49 18.20
C GLN A 109 16.88 7.21 17.98
N VAL A 110 17.40 6.26 17.19
CA VAL A 110 16.76 4.95 16.99
C VAL A 110 16.62 4.22 18.33
N ASN A 111 17.70 4.13 19.11
CA ASN A 111 17.68 3.45 20.41
C ASN A 111 16.74 4.13 21.40
N GLN A 112 16.72 5.47 21.44
CA GLN A 112 15.83 6.23 22.31
C GLN A 112 14.36 5.98 21.96
N LEU A 113 14.00 6.06 20.68
CA LEU A 113 12.63 5.82 20.24
C LEU A 113 12.22 4.36 20.42
N ALA A 114 13.12 3.40 20.15
CA ALA A 114 12.87 1.97 20.38
C ALA A 114 12.56 1.67 21.87
N ALA A 115 13.31 2.29 22.78
CA ALA A 115 13.04 2.20 24.21
C ALA A 115 11.69 2.83 24.58
N GLN A 116 11.36 3.98 24.00
CA GLN A 116 10.07 4.65 24.22
C GLN A 116 8.89 3.79 23.75
N VAL A 117 8.96 3.22 22.54
CA VAL A 117 7.94 2.30 22.00
C VAL A 117 7.73 1.13 22.95
N THR A 118 8.80 0.54 23.46
CA THR A 118 8.69 -0.60 24.39
C THR A 118 8.06 -0.18 25.73
N GLN A 119 8.40 1.00 26.25
CA GLN A 119 7.91 1.51 27.53
C GLN A 119 6.44 1.92 27.50
N THR A 120 5.90 2.33 26.35
CA THR A 120 4.50 2.75 26.22
C THR A 120 3.53 1.59 26.07
N LEU A 121 4.00 0.40 25.70
CA LEU A 121 3.17 -0.79 25.52
C LEU A 121 2.72 -1.34 26.88
N LYS A 122 1.43 -1.17 27.19
CA LYS A 122 0.80 -1.70 28.41
C LYS A 122 -0.08 -2.91 28.06
N PRO A 123 -0.23 -3.91 28.94
CA PRO A 123 -1.17 -5.01 28.70
C PRO A 123 -2.58 -4.48 28.37
N LEU A 124 -3.19 -4.99 27.30
CA LEU A 124 -4.57 -4.67 26.95
C LEU A 124 -5.54 -5.58 27.71
N PRO A 125 -6.77 -5.11 27.98
CA PRO A 125 -7.80 -5.95 28.56
C PRO A 125 -8.23 -7.06 27.58
N THR A 126 -8.45 -8.26 28.12
CA THR A 126 -8.88 -9.45 27.36
C THR A 126 -10.39 -9.71 27.46
N ASP A 127 -11.14 -8.84 28.14
CA ASP A 127 -12.59 -8.92 28.34
C ASP A 127 -13.41 -8.42 27.13
N GLY A 128 -12.74 -8.06 26.04
CA GLY A 128 -13.35 -7.52 24.82
C GLY A 128 -13.65 -6.02 24.86
N SER A 129 -13.22 -5.29 25.90
CA SER A 129 -13.37 -3.83 25.97
C SER A 129 -12.42 -3.06 25.03
N ALA A 130 -11.29 -3.65 24.64
CA ALA A 130 -10.39 -3.08 23.65
C ALA A 130 -10.96 -3.26 22.22
N THR A 131 -10.89 -2.20 21.42
CA THR A 131 -11.31 -2.25 20.01
C THR A 131 -10.31 -3.06 19.18
N ALA A 132 -10.78 -3.61 18.05
CA ALA A 132 -9.92 -4.40 17.17
C ALA A 132 -8.68 -3.61 16.69
N ASP A 133 -8.84 -2.33 16.35
CA ASP A 133 -7.74 -1.48 15.87
C ASP A 133 -6.65 -1.30 16.94
N VAL A 134 -7.05 -1.07 18.19
CA VAL A 134 -6.11 -0.93 19.32
C VAL A 134 -5.36 -2.24 19.57
N ILE A 135 -6.06 -3.38 19.51
CA ILE A 135 -5.43 -4.70 19.66
C ILE A 135 -4.44 -4.95 18.52
N VAL A 136 -4.83 -4.68 17.27
CA VAL A 136 -3.99 -4.88 16.09
C VAL A 136 -2.74 -3.99 16.15
N GLU A 137 -2.88 -2.70 16.44
CA GLU A 137 -1.76 -1.76 16.54
C GLU A 137 -0.75 -2.22 17.60
N GLN A 138 -1.24 -2.58 18.79
CA GLN A 138 -0.38 -3.02 19.87
C GLN A 138 0.32 -4.36 19.55
N ALA A 139 -0.42 -5.32 18.98
CA ALA A 139 0.13 -6.61 18.59
C ALA A 139 1.24 -6.47 17.53
N VAL A 140 1.04 -5.59 16.54
CA VAL A 140 2.08 -5.23 15.56
C VAL A 140 3.29 -4.61 16.25
N ASN A 141 3.10 -3.61 17.11
CA ASN A 141 4.22 -2.96 17.80
C ASN A 141 5.04 -3.91 18.70
N ARG A 142 4.43 -4.98 19.21
CA ARG A 142 5.11 -5.99 20.04
C ARG A 142 5.87 -7.05 19.25
N VAL A 143 5.37 -7.41 18.06
CA VAL A 143 5.93 -8.57 17.34
C VAL A 143 7.18 -8.23 16.53
N PHE A 144 7.29 -6.98 16.08
CA PHE A 144 8.46 -6.48 15.34
C PHE A 144 9.59 -6.05 16.27
N ASP A 145 10.82 -6.02 15.73
CA ASP A 145 11.96 -5.48 16.45
C ASP A 145 11.78 -3.96 16.70
N PRO A 146 11.86 -3.48 17.96
CA PRO A 146 11.63 -2.07 18.27
C PRO A 146 12.61 -1.12 17.57
N ALA A 147 13.85 -1.52 17.32
CA ALA A 147 14.84 -0.70 16.62
C ALA A 147 14.52 -0.60 15.13
N GLU A 148 14.01 -1.67 14.51
CA GLU A 148 13.51 -1.63 13.13
C GLU A 148 12.29 -0.72 12.99
N LEU A 149 11.30 -0.82 13.90
CA LEU A 149 10.14 0.07 13.94
C LEU A 149 10.56 1.53 14.09
N ALA A 150 11.43 1.82 15.07
CA ALA A 150 11.93 3.15 15.35
C ALA A 150 12.70 3.73 14.16
N ARG A 151 13.59 2.95 13.53
CA ARG A 151 14.34 3.37 12.34
C ARG A 151 13.40 3.69 11.19
N GLY A 152 12.43 2.82 10.90
CA GLY A 152 11.46 3.04 9.84
C GLY A 152 10.63 4.30 10.06
N TYR A 153 10.17 4.53 11.29
CA TYR A 153 9.48 5.75 11.69
C TYR A 153 10.34 7.00 11.50
N LEU A 154 11.57 6.99 12.01
CA LEU A 154 12.48 8.14 11.93
C LEU A 154 12.87 8.48 10.49
N ILE A 155 13.05 7.48 9.62
CA ILE A 155 13.29 7.72 8.19
C ILE A 155 12.09 8.43 7.59
N ARG A 156 10.87 7.91 7.77
CA ARG A 156 9.66 8.54 7.21
C ARG A 156 9.41 9.94 7.77
N LEU A 157 9.63 10.14 9.08
CA LEU A 157 9.58 11.46 9.70
C LEU A 157 10.56 12.43 9.03
N LYS A 158 11.81 12.00 8.83
CA LYS A 158 12.85 12.80 8.14
C LYS A 158 12.44 13.12 6.70
N LEU A 159 11.87 12.17 5.96
CA LEU A 159 11.35 12.42 4.61
C LEU A 159 10.25 13.47 4.61
N GLY A 160 9.30 13.38 5.55
CA GLY A 160 8.26 14.37 5.73
C GLY A 160 8.81 15.75 6.07
N GLN A 161 9.76 15.84 7.00
CA GLN A 161 10.43 17.09 7.37
C GLN A 161 11.17 17.74 6.19
N GLN A 162 11.84 16.93 5.37
CA GLN A 162 12.57 17.43 4.20
C GLN A 162 11.62 17.90 3.09
N ALA A 163 10.49 17.23 2.90
CA ALA A 163 9.55 17.55 1.83
C ALA A 163 8.55 18.66 2.19
N ALA A 164 8.11 18.75 3.45
CA ALA A 164 7.07 19.67 3.88
C ALA A 164 7.25 21.13 3.39
N PRO A 165 8.43 21.77 3.50
CA PRO A 165 8.57 23.19 3.15
C PRO A 165 8.52 23.47 1.65
N THR A 166 8.78 22.48 0.78
CA THR A 166 8.94 22.70 -0.66
C THR A 166 8.02 21.82 -1.51
N LEU A 167 7.17 21.01 -0.89
CA LEU A 167 6.22 20.17 -1.60
C LEU A 167 4.95 20.96 -1.92
N ALA A 168 4.64 21.06 -3.21
CA ALA A 168 3.40 21.60 -3.72
C ALA A 168 2.79 20.68 -4.79
N VAL A 169 1.46 20.70 -4.88
CA VAL A 169 0.70 19.99 -5.91
C VAL A 169 -0.23 20.97 -6.60
N THR A 170 -0.20 20.95 -7.93
CA THR A 170 -1.16 21.66 -8.78
C THR A 170 -2.16 20.66 -9.33
N PHE A 171 -3.45 20.92 -9.18
CA PHE A 171 -4.49 19.97 -9.59
C PHE A 171 -5.80 20.66 -9.98
N ASP A 172 -6.59 19.95 -10.79
CA ASP A 172 -8.00 20.27 -11.02
C ASP A 172 -8.83 19.29 -10.20
N TYR A 173 -10.00 19.69 -9.68
CA TYR A 173 -10.82 18.78 -8.88
C TYR A 173 -12.32 18.94 -9.09
N VAL A 174 -13.04 17.88 -8.76
CA VAL A 174 -14.50 17.86 -8.57
C VAL A 174 -14.80 17.19 -7.23
N LEU A 175 -15.63 17.84 -6.41
CA LEU A 175 -16.16 17.24 -5.20
C LEU A 175 -17.42 16.44 -5.52
N VAL A 176 -17.39 15.15 -5.18
CA VAL A 176 -18.53 14.24 -5.29
C VAL A 176 -19.13 14.07 -3.90
N SER A 177 -20.18 14.84 -3.62
CA SER A 177 -20.88 14.84 -2.34
C SER A 177 -21.96 13.76 -2.27
N PRO A 178 -22.32 13.26 -1.07
CA PRO A 178 -23.51 12.44 -0.90
C PRO A 178 -24.75 13.15 -1.48
N GLY A 179 -25.61 12.44 -2.19
CA GLY A 179 -26.90 12.99 -2.60
C GLY A 179 -27.92 13.01 -1.46
N GLY A 180 -29.20 13.14 -1.82
CA GLY A 180 -30.31 13.14 -0.88
C GLY A 180 -30.46 11.81 -0.10
N PRO A 181 -31.33 11.78 0.93
CA PRO A 181 -31.49 10.64 1.84
C PRO A 181 -31.93 9.33 1.17
N ASP A 182 -32.43 9.40 -0.07
CA ASP A 182 -32.88 8.23 -0.84
C ASP A 182 -31.75 7.55 -1.64
N GLU A 183 -30.53 8.07 -1.57
CA GLU A 183 -29.41 7.51 -2.32
C GLU A 183 -28.81 6.27 -1.63
N PRO A 184 -28.63 5.14 -2.35
CA PRO A 184 -28.09 3.92 -1.73
C PRO A 184 -26.71 4.12 -1.09
N ALA A 185 -26.53 3.65 0.15
CA ALA A 185 -25.21 3.57 0.76
C ALA A 185 -24.26 2.74 -0.12
N GLY A 186 -23.07 3.29 -0.43
CA GLY A 186 -22.10 2.69 -1.34
C GLY A 186 -22.15 3.21 -2.79
N SER A 187 -23.17 4.00 -3.17
CA SER A 187 -23.22 4.67 -4.49
C SER A 187 -22.12 5.72 -4.67
N LEU A 188 -21.68 6.34 -3.57
CA LEU A 188 -20.85 7.54 -3.63
C LEU A 188 -19.44 7.27 -4.14
N ARG A 189 -18.83 6.17 -3.70
CA ARG A 189 -17.55 5.71 -4.26
C ARG A 189 -17.68 5.41 -5.76
N GLY A 190 -18.75 4.70 -6.15
CA GLY A 190 -19.02 4.41 -7.57
C GLY A 190 -19.12 5.68 -8.41
N LYS A 191 -19.81 6.71 -7.91
CA LYS A 191 -19.86 8.04 -8.55
C LYS A 191 -18.48 8.71 -8.64
N ALA A 192 -17.68 8.62 -7.59
CA ALA A 192 -16.31 9.14 -7.60
C ALA A 192 -15.44 8.42 -8.63
N GLU A 193 -15.56 7.10 -8.75
CA GLU A 193 -14.86 6.30 -9.76
C GLU A 193 -15.35 6.61 -11.17
N ASP A 194 -16.65 6.83 -11.39
CA ASP A 194 -17.20 7.27 -12.67
C ASP A 194 -16.69 8.65 -13.07
N MET A 195 -16.65 9.58 -12.12
CA MET A 195 -16.04 10.90 -12.32
C MET A 195 -14.56 10.76 -12.67
N ALA A 196 -13.83 9.92 -11.94
CA ALA A 196 -12.42 9.68 -12.19
C ALA A 196 -12.17 9.10 -13.59
N ARG A 197 -13.00 8.15 -14.04
CA ARG A 197 -12.94 7.60 -15.40
C ARG A 197 -13.14 8.68 -16.47
N ARG A 198 -14.07 9.62 -16.25
CA ARG A 198 -14.29 10.76 -17.16
C ARG A 198 -13.07 11.68 -17.20
N LEU A 199 -12.54 12.04 -16.03
CA LEU A 199 -11.36 12.90 -15.92
C LEU A 199 -10.09 12.22 -16.45
N ALA A 200 -9.98 10.91 -16.35
CA ALA A 200 -8.81 10.15 -16.79
C ALA A 200 -8.74 9.95 -18.31
N VAL A 201 -9.68 10.45 -19.12
CA VAL A 201 -9.65 10.27 -20.59
C VAL A 201 -8.47 11.00 -21.23
N SER A 202 -8.34 12.31 -20.98
CA SER A 202 -7.22 13.15 -21.43
C SER A 202 -7.20 14.47 -20.63
N PRO A 203 -6.10 15.24 -20.68
CA PRO A 203 -6.03 16.55 -20.01
C PRO A 203 -7.08 17.55 -20.49
N GLU A 204 -7.42 17.54 -21.77
CA GLU A 204 -8.42 18.44 -22.38
C GLU A 204 -9.83 18.05 -21.95
N GLU A 205 -10.12 16.74 -21.93
CA GLU A 205 -11.40 16.21 -21.47
C GLU A 205 -11.59 16.48 -19.98
N ALA A 206 -10.55 16.30 -19.17
CA ALA A 206 -10.56 16.68 -17.76
C ALA A 206 -10.95 18.16 -17.56
N ALA A 207 -10.25 19.08 -18.24
CA ALA A 207 -10.55 20.51 -18.15
C ALA A 207 -11.97 20.83 -18.62
N ARG A 208 -12.48 20.16 -19.67
CA ARG A 208 -13.86 20.32 -20.13
C ARG A 208 -14.87 19.86 -19.07
N VAL A 209 -14.64 18.70 -18.45
CA VAL A 209 -15.51 18.17 -17.40
C VAL A 209 -15.52 19.09 -16.19
N VAL A 210 -14.35 19.52 -15.69
CA VAL A 210 -14.23 20.43 -14.54
C VAL A 210 -14.98 21.74 -14.80
N ARG A 211 -14.77 22.37 -15.96
CA ARG A 211 -15.50 23.60 -16.33
C ARG A 211 -17.00 23.40 -16.43
N ALA A 212 -17.46 22.23 -16.90
CA ALA A 212 -18.88 21.91 -16.95
C ALA A 212 -19.48 21.76 -15.55
N GLU A 213 -18.76 21.14 -14.61
CA GLU A 213 -19.17 21.03 -13.21
C GLU A 213 -19.23 22.42 -12.53
N ILE A 214 -18.23 23.29 -12.77
CA ILE A 214 -18.25 24.68 -12.30
C ILE A 214 -19.48 25.43 -12.85
N ALA A 215 -19.75 25.32 -14.15
CA ALA A 215 -20.91 25.96 -14.78
C ALA A 215 -22.26 25.43 -14.27
N ALA A 216 -22.28 24.17 -13.81
CA ALA A 216 -23.45 23.55 -13.19
C ALA A 216 -23.62 23.92 -11.70
N GLY A 217 -22.67 24.68 -11.12
CA GLY A 217 -22.68 25.07 -9.71
C GLY A 217 -22.18 23.98 -8.75
N SER A 218 -21.57 22.91 -9.26
CA SER A 218 -20.89 21.90 -8.46
C SER A 218 -19.63 22.50 -7.81
N GLN A 219 -19.21 21.97 -6.67
CA GLN A 219 -17.93 22.34 -6.06
C GLN A 219 -16.77 21.70 -6.83
N ALA A 220 -16.08 22.51 -7.63
CA ALA A 220 -14.98 22.11 -8.49
C ALA A 220 -13.99 23.28 -8.66
N GLY A 221 -12.75 22.99 -9.06
CA GLY A 221 -11.71 24.00 -9.27
C GLY A 221 -10.69 23.58 -10.33
N GLU A 222 -10.09 24.57 -10.99
CA GLU A 222 -9.10 24.41 -12.06
C GLU A 222 -7.80 25.11 -11.65
N GLY A 223 -6.67 24.41 -11.75
CA GLY A 223 -5.34 24.96 -11.45
C GLY A 223 -5.12 25.31 -9.98
N GLU A 224 -5.77 24.62 -9.05
CA GLU A 224 -5.56 24.81 -7.62
C GLU A 224 -4.13 24.41 -7.23
N VAL A 225 -3.48 25.23 -6.41
CA VAL A 225 -2.11 24.97 -5.93
C VAL A 225 -2.12 24.84 -4.42
N PHE A 226 -1.80 23.65 -3.93
CA PHE A 226 -1.71 23.37 -2.50
C PHE A 226 -0.26 23.07 -2.10
N THR A 227 0.26 23.81 -1.11
CA THR A 227 1.51 23.47 -0.42
C THR A 227 1.21 22.56 0.77
N ALA A 228 2.11 21.64 1.09
CA ALA A 228 1.90 20.72 2.22
C ALA A 228 1.71 21.47 3.56
N THR A 229 2.39 22.61 3.73
CA THR A 229 2.27 23.47 4.92
C THR A 229 1.01 24.33 4.93
N GLY A 230 0.48 24.71 3.76
CA GLY A 230 -0.72 25.54 3.66
C GLY A 230 -2.03 24.77 3.91
N VAL A 231 -2.03 23.46 3.63
CA VAL A 231 -3.20 22.57 3.82
C VAL A 231 -2.84 21.34 4.66
N GLY A 232 -2.39 21.57 5.90
CA GLY A 232 -1.88 20.50 6.78
C GLY A 232 -2.83 19.30 6.95
N GLU A 233 -4.14 19.53 6.94
CA GLU A 233 -5.15 18.45 7.03
C GLU A 233 -5.11 17.50 5.83
N LEU A 234 -4.81 18.01 4.63
CA LEU A 234 -4.75 17.23 3.40
C LEU A 234 -3.37 16.63 3.13
N ALA A 235 -2.33 17.05 3.85
CA ALA A 235 -0.96 16.62 3.62
C ALA A 235 -0.74 15.11 3.79
N GLY A 236 -1.57 14.47 4.61
CA GLY A 236 -1.58 13.02 4.81
C GLY A 236 -2.30 12.23 3.72
N THR A 237 -2.92 12.88 2.73
CA THR A 237 -3.74 12.24 1.70
C THR A 237 -2.92 11.83 0.47
N VAL A 238 -3.53 10.99 -0.37
CA VAL A 238 -2.95 10.50 -1.64
C VAL A 238 -2.54 11.63 -2.59
N LEU A 239 -3.12 12.83 -2.44
CA LEU A 239 -2.85 14.01 -3.26
C LEU A 239 -1.35 14.35 -3.33
N PHE A 240 -0.68 14.39 -2.18
CA PHE A 240 0.72 14.79 -2.07
C PHE A 240 1.73 13.69 -2.45
N GLY A 241 1.27 12.46 -2.62
CA GLY A 241 2.10 11.34 -3.04
C GLY A 241 1.95 10.96 -4.51
N THR A 242 0.97 11.52 -5.22
CA THR A 242 0.63 11.05 -6.57
C THR A 242 1.41 11.81 -7.64
N PRO A 243 2.06 11.12 -8.61
CA PRO A 243 2.73 11.79 -9.73
C PRO A 243 1.75 12.51 -10.68
N PRO A 244 2.22 13.54 -11.42
CA PRO A 244 1.45 14.16 -12.50
C PRO A 244 0.93 13.17 -13.53
N GLY A 245 -0.20 13.49 -14.17
CA GLY A 245 -0.82 12.63 -15.18
C GLY A 245 -1.63 11.47 -14.58
N ASN A 246 -2.01 11.57 -13.31
CA ASN A 246 -2.91 10.62 -12.65
C ASN A 246 -4.14 11.36 -12.12
N VAL A 247 -5.24 10.62 -12.02
CA VAL A 247 -6.46 11.01 -11.32
C VAL A 247 -6.54 10.27 -10.00
N VAL A 248 -6.81 10.98 -8.93
CA VAL A 248 -6.99 10.40 -7.59
C VAL A 248 -8.41 10.57 -7.12
N GLY A 249 -8.89 9.63 -6.31
CA GLY A 249 -10.11 9.77 -5.53
C GLY A 249 -9.83 9.46 -4.08
N PHE A 250 -10.24 10.34 -3.17
CA PHE A 250 -10.08 10.13 -1.74
C PHE A 250 -11.11 10.94 -0.95
N GLN A 251 -11.35 10.52 0.29
CA GLN A 251 -12.08 11.32 1.27
C GLN A 251 -11.07 12.18 2.06
N PRO A 252 -11.29 13.50 2.22
CA PRO A 252 -10.38 14.39 2.96
C PRO A 252 -10.14 13.94 4.40
N SER A 253 -11.19 13.42 5.04
CA SER A 253 -11.14 12.90 6.40
C SER A 253 -12.29 11.92 6.65
N PRO A 254 -12.20 11.04 7.67
CA PRO A 254 -13.24 10.05 7.97
C PRO A 254 -14.62 10.66 8.28
N GLU A 255 -14.65 11.87 8.85
CA GLU A 255 -15.88 12.59 9.16
C GLU A 255 -16.50 13.29 7.95
N ASN A 256 -15.77 13.46 6.86
CA ASN A 256 -16.27 14.03 5.61
C ASN A 256 -16.54 12.91 4.58
N PRO A 257 -17.80 12.52 4.36
CA PRO A 257 -18.12 11.43 3.44
C PRO A 257 -17.90 11.81 1.96
N ALA A 258 -17.75 13.10 1.63
CA ALA A 258 -17.55 13.55 0.26
C ALA A 258 -16.21 13.09 -0.33
N TRP A 259 -16.22 12.76 -1.61
CA TRP A 259 -15.03 12.34 -2.34
C TRP A 259 -14.46 13.51 -3.13
N VAL A 260 -13.17 13.79 -2.94
CA VAL A 260 -12.41 14.65 -3.84
C VAL A 260 -11.90 13.77 -4.97
N VAL A 261 -12.27 14.11 -6.21
CA VAL A 261 -11.69 13.51 -7.41
C VAL A 261 -10.82 14.54 -8.09
N ALA A 262 -9.51 14.32 -8.10
CA ALA A 262 -8.53 15.32 -8.53
C ALA A 262 -7.60 14.80 -9.63
N VAL A 263 -7.34 15.64 -10.63
CA VAL A 263 -6.38 15.43 -11.70
C VAL A 263 -5.07 16.10 -11.32
N ILE A 264 -4.01 15.33 -11.13
CA ILE A 264 -2.71 15.86 -10.75
C ILE A 264 -2.03 16.45 -12.00
N ARG A 265 -1.89 17.77 -12.04
CA ARG A 265 -1.24 18.52 -13.12
C ARG A 265 0.26 18.59 -12.90
N GLU A 266 0.66 18.87 -11.67
CA GLU A 266 2.06 19.04 -11.30
C GLU A 266 2.27 18.63 -9.84
N ARG A 267 3.48 18.13 -9.55
CA ARG A 267 3.96 17.87 -8.19
C ARG A 267 5.40 18.37 -8.11
N SER A 268 5.59 19.50 -7.45
CA SER A 268 6.89 20.15 -7.25
C SER A 268 7.43 19.80 -5.86
N THR A 269 8.74 19.55 -5.78
CA THR A 269 9.48 19.34 -4.50
C THR A 269 10.46 20.48 -4.21
N ASP A 270 10.34 21.57 -4.96
CA ASP A 270 11.19 22.75 -4.96
C ASP A 270 10.37 24.04 -4.91
N ALA A 271 9.09 23.93 -4.52
CA ALA A 271 8.21 25.08 -4.37
C ALA A 271 8.75 26.04 -3.30
N GLN A 272 8.47 27.33 -3.49
CA GLN A 272 8.86 28.33 -2.51
C GLN A 272 8.11 28.07 -1.19
N PRO A 273 8.82 28.00 -0.05
CA PRO A 273 8.17 27.82 1.24
C PRO A 273 7.16 28.93 1.52
N ASP A 274 5.99 28.53 2.03
CA ASP A 274 4.98 29.48 2.47
C ASP A 274 5.49 30.22 3.73
N PRO A 275 5.67 31.55 3.69
CA PRO A 275 6.14 32.30 4.85
C PRO A 275 5.14 32.29 6.02
N ALA A 276 3.87 31.95 5.79
CA ALA A 276 2.84 31.78 6.81
C ALA A 276 2.76 30.33 7.33
N ALA A 277 3.61 29.41 6.84
CA ALA A 277 3.63 28.02 7.28
C ALA A 277 3.89 27.92 8.79
N THR A 278 3.04 27.16 9.46
CA THR A 278 3.26 26.79 10.86
C THR A 278 4.07 25.48 10.90
N ASP A 279 5.03 25.40 11.82
CA ASP A 279 5.73 24.16 12.12
C ASP A 279 4.80 23.22 12.92
N ASP A 280 4.10 22.32 12.22
CA ASP A 280 3.29 21.26 12.84
C ASP A 280 4.05 19.93 12.77
N PRO A 281 4.52 19.38 13.90
CA PRO A 281 5.21 18.08 13.93
C PRO A 281 4.38 16.92 13.35
N ARG A 282 3.04 17.03 13.36
CA ARG A 282 2.13 16.02 12.79
C ARG A 282 2.18 16.02 11.26
N LEU A 283 2.43 17.18 10.64
CA LEU A 283 2.54 17.32 9.19
C LEU A 283 3.63 16.40 8.63
N ALA A 284 4.83 16.45 9.20
CA ALA A 284 5.94 15.61 8.76
C ALA A 284 5.62 14.11 8.90
N THR A 285 4.95 13.73 10.00
CA THR A 285 4.55 12.34 10.23
C THR A 285 3.52 11.86 9.21
N ALA A 286 2.54 12.72 8.87
CA ALA A 286 1.52 12.43 7.87
C ALA A 286 2.09 12.38 6.44
N LEU A 287 3.06 13.24 6.14
CA LEU A 287 3.64 13.38 4.80
C LEU A 287 4.70 12.32 4.47
N GLY A 288 5.44 11.84 5.47
CA GLY A 288 6.51 10.85 5.29
C GLY A 288 6.13 9.65 4.41
N PRO A 289 5.01 8.95 4.68
CA PRO A 289 4.52 7.88 3.82
C PRO A 289 4.19 8.33 2.38
N ARG A 290 3.75 9.57 2.16
CA ARG A 290 3.43 10.09 0.82
C ARG A 290 4.64 10.29 -0.06
N ILE A 291 5.81 10.53 0.54
CA ILE A 291 7.08 10.55 -0.20
C ILE A 291 7.45 9.17 -0.75
N LEU A 292 7.00 8.10 -0.08
CA LEU A 292 7.21 6.72 -0.53
C LEU A 292 6.17 6.26 -1.57
N GLN A 293 5.05 6.98 -1.71
CA GLN A 293 3.94 6.55 -2.56
C GLN A 293 4.33 6.31 -4.02
N PRO A 294 5.11 7.19 -4.70
CA PRO A 294 5.55 6.93 -6.08
C PRO A 294 6.37 5.65 -6.23
N MET A 295 7.05 5.19 -5.16
CA MET A 295 7.86 3.99 -5.23
C MET A 295 7.01 2.71 -5.37
N VAL A 296 5.75 2.73 -4.95
CA VAL A 296 4.85 1.57 -5.00
C VAL A 296 4.81 1.00 -6.42
N ASP A 297 4.57 1.87 -7.40
CA ASP A 297 4.56 1.51 -8.82
C ASP A 297 5.97 1.35 -9.37
N GLU A 298 6.91 2.23 -8.99
CA GLU A 298 8.30 2.22 -9.47
C GLU A 298 8.99 0.86 -9.22
N ILE A 299 8.81 0.28 -8.04
CA ILE A 299 9.43 -0.99 -7.64
C ILE A 299 8.47 -2.17 -7.75
N GLY A 300 7.23 -1.95 -8.20
CA GLY A 300 6.24 -2.99 -8.48
C GLY A 300 5.80 -3.77 -7.24
N VAL A 301 5.21 -3.08 -6.26
CA VAL A 301 4.55 -3.73 -5.10
C VAL A 301 3.38 -4.59 -5.59
N LYS A 302 3.35 -5.85 -5.17
CA LYS A 302 2.26 -6.79 -5.46
C LYS A 302 1.85 -7.49 -4.19
N ILE A 303 0.56 -7.41 -3.84
CA ILE A 303 -0.03 -8.13 -2.71
C ILE A 303 -0.66 -9.42 -3.22
N SER A 304 -0.48 -10.50 -2.46
CA SER A 304 -1.14 -11.76 -2.77
C SER A 304 -2.66 -11.65 -2.57
N PRO A 305 -3.50 -12.12 -3.51
CA PRO A 305 -4.95 -11.99 -3.41
C PRO A 305 -5.57 -12.51 -2.11
N ARG A 306 -4.91 -13.48 -1.44
CA ARG A 306 -5.34 -13.99 -0.13
C ARG A 306 -5.35 -12.93 0.99
N TYR A 307 -4.54 -11.87 0.86
CA TYR A 307 -4.47 -10.76 1.82
C TYR A 307 -5.22 -9.52 1.33
N GLY A 308 -5.61 -9.48 0.05
CA GLY A 308 -6.33 -8.38 -0.58
C GLY A 308 -5.46 -7.57 -1.53
N VAL A 309 -5.60 -6.24 -1.51
CA VAL A 309 -4.95 -5.32 -2.44
C VAL A 309 -4.16 -4.25 -1.72
N TRP A 310 -3.16 -3.67 -2.39
CA TRP A 310 -2.46 -2.51 -1.85
C TRP A 310 -3.35 -1.27 -1.97
N ASP A 311 -3.65 -0.64 -0.84
CA ASP A 311 -4.33 0.63 -0.78
C ASP A 311 -3.28 1.76 -0.80
N THR A 312 -3.05 2.34 -1.98
CA THR A 312 -2.15 3.48 -2.18
C THR A 312 -2.59 4.71 -1.37
N ALA A 313 -3.90 4.92 -1.19
CA ALA A 313 -4.41 6.04 -0.43
C ALA A 313 -4.20 5.86 1.08
N ALA A 314 -4.24 4.64 1.63
CA ALA A 314 -3.89 4.39 3.03
C ALA A 314 -2.39 4.10 3.26
N MET A 315 -1.63 3.84 2.19
CA MET A 315 -0.30 3.21 2.25
C MET A 315 -0.35 1.92 3.10
N GLY A 316 -1.29 1.03 2.76
CA GLY A 316 -1.62 -0.16 3.52
C GLY A 316 -2.24 -1.28 2.69
N VAL A 317 -2.80 -2.29 3.35
CA VAL A 317 -3.45 -3.43 2.70
C VAL A 317 -4.93 -3.41 3.02
N ALA A 318 -5.77 -3.31 2.00
CA ALA A 318 -7.22 -3.44 2.09
C ALA A 318 -7.65 -4.86 1.70
N ALA A 319 -8.79 -5.33 2.21
CA ALA A 319 -9.28 -6.68 1.89
C ALA A 319 -9.72 -6.82 0.42
N SER A 320 -10.18 -5.74 -0.19
CA SER A 320 -10.60 -5.66 -1.60
C SER A 320 -10.43 -4.24 -2.15
N GLU A 321 -10.53 -4.07 -3.47
CA GLU A 321 -10.51 -2.76 -4.14
C GLU A 321 -11.64 -1.84 -3.62
N GLN A 322 -12.80 -2.41 -3.27
CA GLN A 322 -13.94 -1.66 -2.76
C GLN A 322 -13.71 -1.14 -1.33
N GLU A 323 -12.80 -1.76 -0.59
CA GLU A 323 -12.46 -1.44 0.79
C GLU A 323 -11.20 -0.57 0.93
N THR A 324 -10.60 -0.10 -0.18
CA THR A 324 -9.54 0.90 -0.11
C THR A 324 -10.10 2.25 0.33
N THR A 325 -9.28 3.06 0.99
CA THR A 325 -9.60 4.43 1.44
C THR A 325 -9.57 5.47 0.32
N GLY A 326 -9.10 5.07 -0.87
CA GLY A 326 -9.05 5.88 -2.07
C GLY A 326 -8.51 5.08 -3.25
N PHE A 327 -8.30 5.76 -4.37
CA PHE A 327 -7.80 5.15 -5.60
C PHE A 327 -6.92 6.11 -6.39
N VAL A 328 -6.07 5.55 -7.24
CA VAL A 328 -5.24 6.28 -8.22
C VAL A 328 -5.46 5.63 -9.58
N MET A 329 -5.69 6.45 -10.60
CA MET A 329 -5.95 6.02 -11.97
C MET A 329 -4.99 6.77 -12.91
N PRO A 330 -4.21 6.08 -13.74
CA PRO A 330 -3.41 6.76 -14.75
C PRO A 330 -4.34 7.43 -15.76
N MET A 331 -3.99 8.66 -16.16
CA MET A 331 -4.65 9.31 -17.27
C MET A 331 -4.31 8.56 -18.57
N GLY A 332 -5.31 8.39 -19.43
CA GLY A 332 -5.11 7.94 -20.79
C GLY A 332 -4.10 8.87 -21.48
N THR A 333 -3.07 8.28 -22.09
CA THR A 333 -2.19 9.04 -22.96
C THR A 333 -3.04 9.56 -24.11
N ALA A 334 -3.10 10.89 -24.29
CA ALA A 334 -3.65 11.46 -25.51
C ALA A 334 -3.00 10.73 -26.70
N LYS A 335 -3.81 10.08 -27.54
CA LYS A 335 -3.29 9.56 -28.80
C LYS A 335 -2.76 10.77 -29.58
N PRO A 336 -1.53 10.70 -30.12
CA PRO A 336 -0.93 11.79 -30.88
C PRO A 336 -1.75 12.15 -32.12
#